data_AF-A0A7C4VT83-F1
#
_entry.id   AF-A0A7C4VT83-F1
#
_cell.length_a   1.000
_cell.length_b   1.000
_cell.length_c   1.000
_cell.angle_alpha   90.00
_cell.angle_beta   90.00
_cell.angle_gamma   90.00
#
_symmetry.space_group_name_H-M   'P 1'
#
loop_
_entity.id
_entity.type
_entity.pdbx_description
1 polymer ?
#
loop_
_entity_poly.entity_id
_entity_poly.type
_entity_poly.pdbx_seq_one_letter_code
_entity_poly.pdbx_strand_id
1 'polypeptide(L)'
;MRSQKTTNKLPKPEDIHITWTYLPSLSKVSGDSPQERGFNFQRKIREFLESRLGYIPYLTTRIIGISGLEHEYDAIFVRDLATKDNLFFFECKWHQEGYTTSRYDVMIFNQKAFDVYYQIRTRKRKADLYRVLISSTPLTADAFKLCLSLGILVLQPYVPAETFPPLEAAIVQLRKALRSSISTEKRYLLNSLSEFRKRIFCGCASFYTRRMENGESLHGKYKELIARVALEVDSDWTDP
;
A
#
# COMPACT_ATOMS: atom_id res chain seq x y z
N MET A 1 7.52 11.68 32.66
CA MET A 1 6.70 10.76 31.83
C MET A 1 7.59 10.10 30.78
N ARG A 2 7.80 8.78 30.85
CA ARG A 2 8.56 8.05 29.81
C ARG A 2 7.69 7.95 28.57
N SER A 3 8.08 8.63 27.49
CA SER A 3 7.51 8.46 26.15
C SER A 3 7.73 7.01 25.71
N GLN A 4 6.71 6.15 25.81
CA GLN A 4 6.70 4.86 25.13
C GLN A 4 6.83 5.15 23.64
N LYS A 5 7.99 4.87 23.05
CA LYS A 5 8.17 4.82 21.58
C LYS A 5 7.23 3.75 21.05
N THR A 6 6.05 4.14 20.59
CA THR A 6 5.22 3.30 19.73
C THR A 6 6.06 3.01 18.49
N THR A 7 6.54 1.77 18.38
CA THR A 7 7.23 1.34 17.17
C THR A 7 6.18 1.21 16.09
N ASN A 8 6.13 2.19 15.19
CA ASN A 8 5.34 2.14 13.97
C ASN A 8 5.77 0.88 13.19
N LYS A 9 4.92 -0.15 13.21
CA LYS A 9 5.16 -1.40 12.50
C LYS A 9 4.41 -1.31 11.18
N LEU A 10 5.15 -0.98 10.13
CA LEU A 10 4.71 -1.12 8.75
C LEU A 10 4.34 -2.59 8.47
N PRO A 11 3.48 -2.88 7.46
CA PRO A 11 3.17 -4.24 7.08
C PRO A 11 4.45 -4.94 6.61
N LYS A 12 4.48 -6.26 6.66
CA LYS A 12 5.67 -7.01 6.24
C LYS A 12 5.84 -6.83 4.73
N PRO A 13 7.05 -6.54 4.23
CA PRO A 13 7.30 -6.50 2.78
C PRO A 13 6.83 -7.77 2.06
N GLU A 14 6.96 -8.93 2.71
CA GLU A 14 6.53 -10.22 2.20
C GLU A 14 5.02 -10.29 1.95
N ASP A 15 4.19 -9.77 2.87
CA ASP A 15 2.73 -9.74 2.70
C ASP A 15 2.35 -8.90 1.46
N ILE A 16 2.99 -7.74 1.30
CA ILE A 16 2.74 -6.82 0.18
C ILE A 16 3.20 -7.41 -1.15
N HIS A 17 4.38 -8.04 -1.18
CA HIS A 17 4.91 -8.70 -2.36
C HIS A 17 3.99 -9.84 -2.79
N ILE A 18 3.54 -10.69 -1.86
CA ILE A 18 2.59 -11.78 -2.14
C ILE A 18 1.26 -11.24 -2.66
N THR A 19 0.68 -10.20 -2.05
CA THR A 19 -0.56 -9.60 -2.58
C THR A 19 -0.37 -9.08 -4.01
N TRP A 20 0.76 -8.43 -4.28
CA TRP A 20 1.06 -7.88 -5.60
C TRP A 20 1.27 -8.96 -6.67
N THR A 21 1.98 -10.05 -6.37
CA THR A 21 2.18 -11.16 -7.33
C THR A 21 0.87 -11.86 -7.68
N TYR A 22 -0.07 -11.96 -6.73
CA TYR A 22 -1.39 -12.53 -6.97
C TYR A 22 -2.38 -11.54 -7.61
N LEU A 23 -2.10 -10.24 -7.60
CA LEU A 23 -3.01 -9.20 -8.08
C LEU A 23 -3.58 -9.44 -9.50
N PRO A 24 -2.80 -9.92 -10.50
CA PRO A 24 -3.36 -10.24 -11.82
C PRO A 24 -4.44 -11.32 -11.76
N SER A 25 -4.30 -12.34 -10.90
CA SER A 25 -5.30 -13.39 -10.71
C SER A 25 -6.52 -12.89 -9.94
N LEU A 26 -6.30 -12.04 -8.93
CA LEU A 26 -7.36 -11.44 -8.11
C LEU A 26 -8.22 -10.46 -8.91
N SER A 27 -7.62 -9.80 -9.92
CA SER A 27 -8.29 -8.85 -10.82
C SER A 27 -9.20 -9.53 -11.86
N LYS A 28 -9.07 -10.84 -12.06
CA LYS A 28 -9.95 -11.62 -12.94
C LYS A 28 -11.26 -11.92 -12.21
N VAL A 29 -12.26 -11.09 -12.43
CA VAL A 29 -13.58 -11.16 -11.76
C VAL A 29 -14.71 -11.26 -12.78
N SER A 30 -15.73 -12.05 -12.44
CA SER A 30 -16.98 -12.16 -13.18
C SER A 30 -17.99 -11.12 -12.68
N GLY A 31 -18.99 -10.83 -13.51
CA GLY A 31 -20.11 -9.94 -13.19
C GLY A 31 -20.71 -9.34 -14.47
N ASP A 32 -22.00 -9.09 -14.42
CA ASP A 32 -22.79 -8.59 -15.54
C ASP A 32 -22.65 -7.07 -15.72
N SER A 33 -22.23 -6.38 -14.65
CA SER A 33 -21.98 -4.93 -14.65
C SER A 33 -20.59 -4.56 -14.11
N PRO A 34 -20.04 -3.38 -14.46
CA PRO A 34 -18.81 -2.86 -13.86
C PRO A 34 -18.87 -2.77 -12.33
N GLN A 35 -20.02 -2.40 -11.78
CA GLN A 35 -20.26 -2.28 -10.35
C GLN A 35 -20.13 -3.63 -9.65
N GLU A 36 -20.76 -4.67 -10.22
CA GLU A 36 -20.69 -6.02 -9.67
C GLU A 36 -19.26 -6.59 -9.73
N ARG A 37 -18.53 -6.32 -10.82
CA ARG A 37 -17.11 -6.69 -10.94
C ARG A 37 -16.26 -5.99 -9.89
N GLY A 38 -16.51 -4.70 -9.63
CA GLY A 38 -15.86 -3.96 -8.55
C GLY A 38 -16.09 -4.57 -7.17
N PHE A 39 -17.33 -4.93 -6.86
CA PHE A 39 -17.67 -5.63 -5.62
C PHE A 39 -16.98 -7.00 -5.51
N ASN A 40 -17.01 -7.80 -6.58
CA ASN A 40 -16.34 -9.09 -6.61
C ASN A 40 -14.81 -8.97 -6.46
N PHE A 41 -14.20 -7.91 -6.99
CA PHE A 41 -12.78 -7.63 -6.82
C PHE A 41 -12.45 -7.32 -5.36
N GLN A 42 -13.19 -6.39 -4.75
CA GLN A 42 -13.06 -6.06 -3.32
C GLN A 42 -13.18 -7.30 -2.44
N ARG A 43 -14.20 -8.14 -2.71
CA ARG A 43 -14.43 -9.39 -1.98
C ARG A 43 -13.25 -10.37 -2.14
N LYS A 44 -12.73 -10.59 -3.35
CA LYS A 44 -11.57 -11.46 -3.57
C LYS A 44 -10.31 -10.97 -2.85
N ILE A 45 -10.04 -9.67 -2.89
CA ILE A 45 -8.90 -9.08 -2.17
C ILE A 45 -9.06 -9.31 -0.66
N ARG A 46 -10.25 -9.04 -0.12
CA ARG A 46 -10.56 -9.25 1.30
C ARG A 46 -10.37 -10.71 1.71
N GLU A 47 -10.98 -11.64 0.98
CA GLU A 47 -10.84 -13.08 1.21
C GLU A 47 -9.37 -13.52 1.17
N PHE A 48 -8.58 -12.98 0.24
CA PHE A 48 -7.14 -13.25 0.15
C PHE A 48 -6.37 -12.73 1.37
N LEU A 49 -6.59 -11.49 1.78
CA LEU A 49 -5.92 -10.89 2.95
C LEU A 49 -6.25 -11.66 4.23
N GLU A 50 -7.51 -12.06 4.42
CA GLU A 50 -7.96 -12.82 5.59
C GLU A 50 -7.44 -14.26 5.58
N SER A 51 -7.75 -15.03 4.54
CA SER A 51 -7.50 -16.47 4.53
C SER A 51 -6.04 -16.83 4.25
N ARG A 52 -5.37 -16.09 3.36
CA ARG A 52 -4.02 -16.42 2.91
C ARG A 52 -2.95 -15.72 3.74
N LEU A 53 -3.19 -14.47 4.11
CA LEU A 53 -2.23 -13.67 4.86
C LEU A 53 -2.57 -13.56 6.35
N GLY A 54 -3.78 -13.90 6.78
CA GLY A 54 -4.17 -13.86 8.20
C GLY A 54 -4.38 -12.44 8.73
N TYR A 55 -4.81 -11.51 7.88
CA TYR A 55 -5.25 -10.19 8.33
C TYR A 55 -6.58 -10.32 9.08
N ILE A 56 -6.72 -9.57 10.17
CA ILE A 56 -7.90 -9.61 11.04
C ILE A 56 -8.77 -8.38 10.73
N PRO A 57 -10.04 -8.54 10.31
CA PRO A 57 -10.95 -7.43 10.06
C PRO A 57 -11.15 -6.59 11.33
N TYR A 58 -11.07 -5.26 11.21
CA TYR A 58 -11.20 -4.35 12.35
C TYR A 58 -12.61 -3.73 12.46
N LEU A 59 -13.15 -3.24 11.34
CA LEU A 59 -14.49 -2.67 11.27
C LEU A 59 -15.15 -3.11 9.96
N THR A 60 -16.48 -3.24 9.95
CA THR A 60 -17.25 -3.58 8.75
C THR A 60 -18.04 -2.38 8.20
N THR A 61 -17.81 -2.17 6.90
CA THR A 61 -18.59 -1.52 5.83
C THR A 61 -19.00 -0.06 5.91
N ARG A 62 -19.44 0.54 7.02
CA ARG A 62 -19.98 1.92 6.96
C ARG A 62 -19.61 2.84 8.10
N ILE A 63 -19.18 4.04 7.73
CA ILE A 63 -18.87 5.15 8.64
C ILE A 63 -19.29 6.48 8.01
N ILE A 64 -19.91 7.32 8.83
CA ILE A 64 -20.21 8.70 8.49
C ILE A 64 -18.93 9.50 8.76
N GLY A 65 -18.33 10.04 7.70
CA GLY A 65 -17.13 10.85 7.79
C GLY A 65 -17.37 12.19 8.48
N ILE A 66 -16.30 12.92 8.83
CA ILE A 66 -16.43 14.27 9.40
C ILE A 66 -17.09 15.22 8.41
N SER A 67 -16.92 14.95 7.12
CA SER A 67 -17.65 15.60 6.02
C SER A 67 -19.18 15.43 6.08
N GLY A 68 -19.72 14.57 6.96
CA GLY A 68 -21.14 14.23 7.03
C GLY A 68 -21.57 13.25 5.94
N LEU A 69 -20.64 12.81 5.08
CA LEU A 69 -20.91 11.84 4.02
C LEU A 69 -20.77 10.42 4.56
N GLU A 70 -21.70 9.55 4.18
CA GLU A 70 -21.57 8.12 4.44
C GLU A 70 -20.52 7.55 3.48
N HIS A 71 -19.47 6.96 4.05
CA HIS A 71 -18.43 6.27 3.29
C HIS A 71 -18.60 4.77 3.46
N GLU A 72 -18.79 4.10 2.33
CA GLU A 72 -18.44 2.70 2.21
C GLU A 72 -16.92 2.60 2.06
N TYR A 73 -16.31 1.80 2.93
CA TYR A 73 -14.89 1.48 2.89
C TYR A 73 -14.72 0.00 2.65
N ASP A 74 -13.78 -0.34 1.77
CA ASP A 74 -13.67 -1.69 1.23
C ASP A 74 -13.17 -2.66 2.30
N ALA A 75 -12.08 -2.33 3.01
CA ALA A 75 -11.64 -3.09 4.17
C ALA A 75 -10.63 -2.38 5.08
N ILE A 76 -10.81 -2.47 6.40
CA ILE A 76 -9.81 -2.06 7.41
C ILE A 76 -9.39 -3.28 8.21
N PHE A 77 -8.09 -3.51 8.28
CA PHE A 77 -7.51 -4.65 8.98
C PHE A 77 -6.47 -4.28 10.02
N VAL A 78 -6.28 -5.21 10.95
CA VAL A 78 -5.09 -5.32 11.80
C VAL A 78 -4.28 -6.52 11.28
N ARG A 79 -2.96 -6.40 11.21
CA ARG A 79 -2.12 -7.53 10.79
C ARG A 79 -1.96 -8.59 11.88
N ASP A 80 -1.74 -8.16 13.12
CA ASP A 80 -1.66 -9.01 14.30
C ASP A 80 -2.10 -8.24 15.56
N LEU A 81 -2.50 -8.94 16.63
CA LEU A 81 -2.92 -8.28 17.88
C LEU A 81 -1.81 -7.44 18.53
N ALA A 82 -0.54 -7.72 18.21
CA ALA A 82 0.61 -6.96 18.67
C ALA A 82 0.76 -5.60 17.95
N THR A 83 0.10 -5.44 16.80
CA THR A 83 0.02 -4.22 15.97
C THR A 83 -1.37 -3.62 16.00
N LYS A 84 -2.18 -3.91 17.02
CA LYS A 84 -3.55 -3.38 17.16
C LYS A 84 -3.69 -1.86 17.00
N ASP A 85 -2.62 -1.11 17.22
CA ASP A 85 -2.60 0.35 17.07
C ASP A 85 -2.20 0.81 15.66
N ASN A 86 -1.73 -0.08 14.78
CA ASN A 86 -1.43 0.20 13.37
C ASN A 86 -2.48 -0.49 12.50
N LEU A 87 -3.42 0.30 11.98
CA LEU A 87 -4.52 -0.17 11.14
C LEU A 87 -4.16 0.04 9.67
N PHE A 88 -4.56 -0.89 8.81
CA PHE A 88 -4.37 -0.83 7.37
C PHE A 88 -5.72 -0.68 6.69
N PHE A 89 -5.94 0.47 6.07
CA PHE A 89 -7.11 0.74 5.23
C PHE A 89 -6.75 0.44 3.78
N PHE A 90 -7.36 -0.62 3.24
CA PHE A 90 -7.27 -1.01 1.86
C PHE A 90 -8.46 -0.45 1.09
N GLU A 91 -8.20 0.38 0.08
CA GLU A 91 -9.18 0.75 -0.94
C GLU A 91 -8.83 -0.01 -2.22
N CYS A 92 -9.82 -0.68 -2.79
CA CYS A 92 -9.69 -1.47 -4.00
C CYS A 92 -10.44 -0.78 -5.15
N LYS A 93 -9.71 -0.41 -6.19
CA LYS A 93 -10.25 0.15 -7.44
C LYS A 93 -10.20 -0.90 -8.53
N TRP A 94 -11.39 -1.35 -8.94
CA TRP A 94 -11.52 -2.15 -10.15
C TRP A 94 -11.92 -1.25 -11.31
N HIS A 95 -11.20 -1.39 -12.42
CA HIS A 95 -11.53 -0.76 -13.68
C HIS A 95 -11.48 -1.78 -14.81
N GLN A 96 -12.25 -1.50 -15.87
CA GLN A 96 -12.12 -2.20 -17.13
C GLN A 96 -10.76 -1.87 -17.77
N GLU A 97 -10.25 -2.80 -18.58
CA GLU A 97 -9.02 -2.58 -19.36
C GLU A 97 -9.12 -1.30 -20.21
N GLY A 98 -8.01 -0.56 -20.29
CA GLY A 98 -7.93 0.76 -20.95
C GLY A 98 -8.24 1.95 -20.03
N TYR A 99 -8.79 1.73 -18.83
CA TYR A 99 -8.97 2.79 -17.83
C TYR A 99 -7.81 2.82 -16.83
N THR A 100 -7.45 4.01 -16.37
CA THR A 100 -6.37 4.21 -15.39
C THR A 100 -6.91 4.85 -14.12
N THR A 101 -6.31 4.50 -12.98
CA THR A 101 -6.61 5.17 -11.72
C THR A 101 -6.00 6.57 -11.73
N SER A 102 -6.84 7.59 -11.57
CA SER A 102 -6.49 8.99 -11.74
C SER A 102 -6.05 9.65 -10.44
N ARG A 103 -5.53 10.87 -10.54
CA ARG A 103 -5.23 11.71 -9.37
C ARG A 103 -6.48 11.97 -8.51
N TYR A 104 -7.64 12.08 -9.13
CA TYR A 104 -8.90 12.34 -8.44
C TYR A 104 -9.32 11.17 -7.55
N ASP A 105 -9.14 9.93 -8.03
CA ASP A 105 -9.40 8.72 -7.26
C ASP A 105 -8.54 8.65 -5.99
N VAL A 106 -7.27 9.03 -6.11
CA VAL A 106 -6.33 9.11 -4.97
C VAL A 106 -6.76 10.18 -3.98
N MET A 107 -7.23 11.34 -4.44
CA MET A 107 -7.73 12.40 -3.56
C MET A 107 -8.97 11.98 -2.79
N ILE A 108 -9.94 11.33 -3.45
CA ILE A 108 -11.13 10.78 -2.79
C ILE A 108 -10.72 9.75 -1.73
N PHE A 109 -9.87 8.80 -2.10
CA PHE A 109 -9.40 7.78 -1.16
C PHE A 109 -8.70 8.41 0.06
N ASN A 110 -7.84 9.39 -0.17
CA ASN A 110 -7.15 10.09 0.90
C ASN A 110 -8.12 10.82 1.85
N GLN A 111 -9.14 11.48 1.31
CA GLN A 111 -10.17 12.13 2.11
C GLN A 111 -10.95 11.12 2.96
N LYS A 112 -11.44 10.03 2.35
CA LYS A 112 -12.10 8.94 3.07
C LYS A 112 -11.23 8.44 4.23
N ALA A 113 -9.94 8.22 3.98
CA ALA A 113 -9.02 7.70 4.99
C ALA A 113 -8.84 8.65 6.19
N PHE A 114 -8.83 9.97 5.98
CA PHE A 114 -8.81 10.92 7.10
C PHE A 114 -10.09 10.87 7.91
N ASP A 115 -11.25 10.81 7.24
CA ASP A 115 -12.55 10.68 7.90
C ASP A 115 -12.61 9.42 8.78
N VAL A 116 -12.16 8.27 8.24
CA VAL A 116 -12.02 7.01 8.98
C VAL A 116 -11.07 7.15 10.18
N TYR A 117 -9.88 7.70 9.93
CA TYR A 117 -8.81 7.83 10.93
C TYR A 117 -9.27 8.64 12.14
N TYR A 118 -9.95 9.77 11.91
CA TYR A 118 -10.42 10.61 12.98
C TYR A 118 -11.50 9.93 13.83
N GLN A 119 -12.44 9.23 13.21
CA GLN A 119 -13.44 8.47 13.94
C GLN A 119 -12.83 7.34 14.77
N ILE A 120 -11.80 6.67 14.26
CA ILE A 120 -11.07 5.66 15.04
C ILE A 120 -10.36 6.35 16.21
N ARG A 121 -9.73 7.50 15.99
CA ARG A 121 -8.97 8.20 17.03
C ARG A 121 -9.80 8.76 18.17
N THR A 122 -11.06 9.15 17.92
CA THR A 122 -11.96 9.54 19.01
C THR A 122 -12.21 8.40 19.99
N ARG A 123 -12.28 7.16 19.49
CA ARG A 123 -12.43 5.93 20.29
C ARG A 123 -11.10 5.39 20.82
N LYS A 124 -10.03 5.51 20.03
CA LYS A 124 -8.73 4.90 20.28
C LYS A 124 -7.59 5.87 19.95
N ARG A 125 -7.24 6.71 20.92
CA ARG A 125 -6.30 7.84 20.74
C ARG A 125 -4.92 7.48 20.18
N LYS A 126 -4.44 6.25 20.42
CA LYS A 126 -3.11 5.77 19.99
C LYS A 126 -3.11 5.12 18.60
N ALA A 127 -4.28 4.89 17.99
CA ALA A 127 -4.35 4.26 16.70
C ALA A 127 -3.81 5.17 15.59
N ASP A 128 -3.11 4.58 14.64
CA ASP A 128 -2.72 5.15 13.36
C ASP A 128 -3.34 4.36 12.22
N LEU A 129 -3.59 5.03 11.10
CA LEU A 129 -4.21 4.46 9.91
C LEU A 129 -3.28 4.61 8.71
N TYR A 130 -2.79 3.49 8.21
CA TYR A 130 -2.00 3.36 7.01
C TYR A 130 -2.91 3.12 5.80
N ARG A 131 -2.60 3.77 4.68
CA ARG A 131 -3.42 3.72 3.46
C ARG A 131 -2.75 2.84 2.42
N VAL A 132 -3.49 1.86 1.92
CA VAL A 132 -3.07 0.97 0.83
C VAL A 132 -4.10 1.06 -0.29
N LEU A 133 -3.66 1.46 -1.47
CA LEU A 133 -4.48 1.50 -2.67
C LEU A 133 -4.16 0.28 -3.53
N ILE A 134 -5.15 -0.56 -3.80
CA ILE A 134 -5.05 -1.71 -4.69
C ILE A 134 -5.86 -1.42 -5.95
N SER A 135 -5.20 -1.37 -7.10
CA SER A 135 -5.84 -1.09 -8.39
C SER A 135 -5.75 -2.30 -9.30
N SER A 136 -6.82 -2.61 -10.04
CA SER A 136 -6.79 -3.65 -11.09
C SER A 136 -6.16 -3.17 -12.39
N THR A 137 -5.93 -1.87 -12.53
CA THR A 137 -5.26 -1.25 -13.69
C THR A 137 -4.14 -0.30 -13.24
N PRO A 138 -3.19 0.08 -14.11
CA PRO A 138 -2.16 1.05 -13.77
C PRO A 138 -2.73 2.41 -13.31
N LEU A 139 -2.03 3.05 -12.37
CA LEU A 139 -2.24 4.46 -12.06
C LEU A 139 -1.57 5.34 -13.12
N THR A 140 -2.15 6.52 -13.35
CA THR A 140 -1.44 7.60 -14.03
C THR A 140 -0.18 8.01 -13.26
N ALA A 141 0.85 8.51 -13.97
CA ALA A 141 2.11 8.92 -13.33
C ALA A 141 1.89 9.97 -12.22
N ASP A 142 0.97 10.92 -12.43
CA ASP A 142 0.66 11.96 -11.43
C ASP A 142 -0.11 11.42 -10.23
N ALA A 143 -0.95 10.40 -10.42
CA ALA A 143 -1.59 9.70 -9.31
C ALA A 143 -0.56 8.95 -8.47
N PHE A 144 0.40 8.26 -9.10
CA PHE A 144 1.46 7.56 -8.38
C PHE A 144 2.37 8.51 -7.60
N LYS A 145 2.81 9.61 -8.21
CA LYS A 145 3.58 10.69 -7.53
C LYS A 145 2.81 11.28 -6.35
N LEU A 146 1.50 11.46 -6.49
CA LEU A 146 0.64 11.92 -5.40
C LEU A 146 0.60 10.89 -4.26
N CYS A 147 0.44 9.59 -4.56
CA CYS A 147 0.48 8.52 -3.54
C CYS A 147 1.80 8.56 -2.73
N LEU A 148 2.95 8.68 -3.41
CA LEU A 148 4.25 8.79 -2.73
C LEU A 148 4.30 10.01 -1.79
N SER A 149 3.78 11.15 -2.23
CA SER A 149 3.75 12.39 -1.45
C SER A 149 2.87 12.26 -0.21
N LEU A 150 1.69 11.64 -0.37
CA LEU A 150 0.69 11.47 0.69
C LEU A 150 1.01 10.34 1.66
N GLY A 151 1.99 9.48 1.35
CA GLY A 151 2.34 8.35 2.19
C GLY A 151 1.44 7.13 1.96
N ILE A 152 0.94 6.94 0.75
CA ILE A 152 0.01 5.87 0.36
C ILE A 152 0.79 4.76 -0.34
N LEU A 153 0.67 3.53 0.16
CA LEU A 153 1.21 2.35 -0.52
C LEU A 153 0.31 1.98 -1.70
N VAL A 154 0.90 1.67 -2.86
CA VAL A 154 0.16 1.33 -4.08
C VAL A 154 0.51 -0.10 -4.51
N LEU A 155 -0.52 -0.89 -4.80
CA LEU A 155 -0.42 -2.15 -5.52
C LEU A 155 -1.21 -2.03 -6.81
N GLN A 156 -0.53 -2.19 -7.94
CA GLN A 156 -1.09 -2.10 -9.28
C GLN A 156 -0.43 -3.16 -10.17
N PRO A 157 -1.04 -3.57 -11.30
CA PRO A 157 -0.43 -4.53 -12.20
C PRO A 157 0.93 -4.04 -12.70
N TYR A 158 1.86 -4.98 -12.89
CA TYR A 158 3.15 -4.69 -13.50
C TYR A 158 3.02 -4.74 -15.02
N VAL A 159 3.10 -3.56 -15.63
CA VAL A 159 3.28 -3.39 -17.06
C VAL A 159 4.71 -2.88 -17.29
N PRO A 160 5.61 -3.70 -17.87
CA PRO A 160 6.96 -3.27 -18.21
C PRO A 160 6.93 -1.98 -19.04
N ALA A 161 7.87 -1.06 -18.79
CA ALA A 161 7.96 0.29 -19.36
C ALA A 161 6.96 1.35 -18.83
N GLU A 162 5.81 0.95 -18.29
CA GLU A 162 4.78 1.90 -17.81
C GLU A 162 4.73 2.04 -16.28
N THR A 163 5.01 0.96 -15.57
CA THR A 163 4.86 0.88 -14.11
C THR A 163 6.11 0.33 -13.45
N PHE A 164 6.17 0.48 -12.12
CA PHE A 164 7.24 -0.08 -11.30
C PHE A 164 6.69 -1.14 -10.36
N PRO A 165 7.49 -2.18 -10.02
CA PRO A 165 7.16 -3.06 -8.91
C PRO A 165 7.07 -2.26 -7.60
N PRO A 166 6.28 -2.71 -6.61
CA PRO A 166 6.25 -2.10 -5.29
C PRO A 166 7.64 -2.20 -4.66
N LEU A 167 8.00 -1.21 -3.84
CA LEU A 167 9.28 -1.15 -3.14
C LEU A 167 9.49 -2.40 -2.27
N GLU A 168 8.40 -2.95 -1.75
CA GLU A 168 8.39 -4.20 -1.00
C GLU A 168 8.90 -5.40 -1.79
N ALA A 169 8.56 -5.53 -3.08
CA ALA A 169 9.11 -6.60 -3.93
C ALA A 169 10.63 -6.46 -4.06
N ALA A 170 11.12 -5.23 -4.23
CA ALA A 170 12.56 -4.95 -4.27
C ALA A 170 13.28 -5.33 -2.98
N ILE A 171 12.66 -5.05 -1.83
CA ILE A 171 13.18 -5.45 -0.52
C ILE A 171 13.22 -6.98 -0.40
N VAL A 172 12.17 -7.70 -0.82
CA VAL A 172 12.12 -9.16 -0.75
C VAL A 172 13.19 -9.79 -1.64
N GLN A 173 13.29 -9.37 -2.90
CA GLN A 173 14.28 -9.94 -3.84
C GLN A 173 15.71 -9.69 -3.36
N LEU A 174 16.02 -8.48 -2.90
CA LEU A 174 17.35 -8.16 -2.39
C LEU A 174 17.69 -8.95 -1.10
N ARG A 175 16.70 -9.20 -0.23
CA ARG A 175 16.87 -10.10 0.92
C ARG A 175 17.14 -11.54 0.49
N LYS A 176 16.44 -12.06 -0.53
CA LYS A 176 16.69 -13.39 -1.09
C LYS A 176 18.13 -13.49 -1.62
N ALA A 177 18.58 -12.52 -2.41
CA ALA A 177 19.96 -12.48 -2.93
C ALA A 177 21.03 -12.33 -1.84
N LEU A 178 20.73 -11.65 -0.73
CA LEU A 178 21.63 -11.55 0.41
C LEU A 178 21.77 -12.87 1.20
N ARG A 179 20.80 -13.78 1.10
CA ARG A 179 20.91 -15.13 1.68
C ARG A 179 21.85 -16.03 0.88
N SER A 180 21.88 -15.85 -0.45
CA SER A 180 22.79 -16.61 -1.32
C SER A 180 24.20 -16.02 -1.40
N SER A 181 24.36 -14.72 -1.17
CA SER A 181 25.65 -14.03 -1.24
C SER A 181 25.72 -12.84 -0.28
N ILE A 182 26.74 -12.80 0.57
CA ILE A 182 26.96 -11.64 1.45
C ILE A 182 27.67 -10.54 0.64
N SER A 183 27.00 -9.39 0.46
CA SER A 183 27.58 -8.18 -0.13
C SER A 183 27.26 -6.96 0.73
N THR A 184 28.27 -6.10 0.92
CA THR A 184 28.13 -4.83 1.66
C THR A 184 27.25 -3.84 0.90
N GLU A 185 27.39 -3.82 -0.43
CA GLU A 185 26.63 -2.98 -1.36
C GLU A 185 25.14 -3.33 -1.31
N LYS A 186 24.81 -4.63 -1.39
CA LYS A 186 23.44 -5.13 -1.26
C LYS A 186 22.85 -4.79 0.11
N ARG A 187 23.63 -4.86 1.20
CA ARG A 187 23.17 -4.43 2.54
C ARG A 187 22.90 -2.92 2.60
N TYR A 188 23.77 -2.10 2.02
CA TYR A 188 23.57 -0.65 1.96
C TYR A 188 22.32 -0.29 1.16
N LEU A 189 22.11 -0.96 0.02
CA LEU A 189 20.90 -0.78 -0.79
C LEU A 189 19.64 -1.22 -0.03
N LEU A 190 19.67 -2.34 0.69
CA LEU A 190 18.56 -2.79 1.53
C LEU A 190 18.21 -1.78 2.64
N ASN A 191 19.21 -1.19 3.28
CA ASN A 191 19.01 -0.11 4.25
C ASN A 191 18.39 1.13 3.59
N SER A 192 18.89 1.51 2.42
CA SER A 192 18.37 2.65 1.65
C SER A 192 16.90 2.45 1.27
N LEU A 193 16.52 1.25 0.80
CA LEU A 193 15.12 0.88 0.52
C LEU A 193 14.27 0.95 1.79
N SER A 194 14.77 0.43 2.91
CA SER A 194 14.04 0.40 4.18
C SER A 194 13.78 1.81 4.74
N GLU A 195 14.76 2.71 4.65
CA GLU A 195 14.60 4.10 5.05
C GLU A 195 13.67 4.86 4.10
N PHE A 196 13.82 4.64 2.79
CA PHE A 196 12.92 5.25 1.82
C PHE A 196 11.47 4.79 2.01
N ARG A 197 11.25 3.51 2.27
CA ARG A 197 9.93 2.94 2.61
C ARG A 197 9.26 3.66 3.77
N LYS A 198 9.99 3.89 4.86
CA LYS A 198 9.47 4.62 6.04
C LYS A 198 9.09 6.07 5.72
N ARG A 199 9.75 6.68 4.73
CA ARG A 199 9.43 8.04 4.26
C ARG A 199 8.18 8.04 3.39
N ILE A 200 8.07 7.14 2.42
CA ILE A 200 6.98 7.15 1.44
C ILE A 200 5.72 6.39 1.88
N PHE A 201 5.78 5.66 2.99
CA PHE A 201 4.61 4.97 3.54
C PHE A 201 4.45 5.30 5.02
N CYS A 202 3.46 6.14 5.32
CA CYS A 202 3.25 6.68 6.65
C CYS A 202 1.76 6.76 6.99
N GLY A 203 1.45 6.55 8.26
CA GLY A 203 0.08 6.63 8.76
C GLY A 203 -0.43 8.06 8.82
N CYS A 204 -1.76 8.20 8.88
CA CYS A 204 -2.46 9.49 8.89
C CYS A 204 -2.02 10.39 10.06
N ALA A 205 -1.60 9.82 11.19
CA ALA A 205 -1.12 10.58 12.34
C ALA A 205 0.09 11.46 12.03
N SER A 206 0.94 11.02 11.10
CA SER A 206 2.16 11.73 10.73
C SER A 206 1.91 12.94 9.82
N PHE A 207 0.72 13.06 9.21
CA PHE A 207 0.45 14.04 8.17
C PHE A 207 0.62 15.49 8.66
N TYR A 208 0.24 15.78 9.90
CA TYR A 208 0.34 17.13 10.49
C TYR A 208 1.75 17.53 10.92
N THR A 209 2.62 16.54 11.14
CA THR A 209 3.98 16.76 11.65
C THR A 209 5.05 16.58 10.57
N ARG A 210 4.70 15.92 9.47
CA ARG A 210 5.60 15.64 8.36
C ARG A 210 5.65 16.82 7.42
N ARG A 211 6.85 17.22 7.03
CA ARG A 211 7.04 18.08 5.85
C ARG A 211 6.68 17.26 4.61
N MET A 212 5.61 17.65 3.91
CA MET A 212 5.29 17.00 2.63
C MET A 212 6.45 17.19 1.65
N GLU A 213 6.86 16.08 1.07
CA GLU A 213 7.93 16.06 0.07
C GLU A 213 7.34 16.13 -1.33
N ASN A 214 8.11 16.66 -2.27
CA ASN A 214 7.67 16.75 -3.66
C ASN A 214 7.61 15.35 -4.30
N GLY A 215 6.44 15.01 -4.85
CA GLY A 215 6.19 13.71 -5.47
C GLY A 215 7.07 13.37 -6.66
N GLU A 216 7.52 14.37 -7.44
CA GLU A 216 8.47 14.17 -8.54
C GLU A 216 9.83 13.72 -8.01
N SER A 217 10.32 14.39 -6.96
CA SER A 217 11.59 14.03 -6.32
C SER A 217 11.54 12.62 -5.71
N LEU A 218 10.44 12.29 -5.02
CA LEU A 218 10.22 10.94 -4.49
C LEU A 218 10.14 9.90 -5.61
N HIS A 219 9.44 10.19 -6.69
CA HIS A 219 9.33 9.30 -7.85
C HIS A 219 10.68 9.07 -8.53
N GLY A 220 11.49 10.12 -8.71
CA GLY A 220 12.87 9.99 -9.21
C GLY A 220 13.72 9.07 -8.33
N LYS A 221 13.64 9.24 -6.99
CA LYS A 221 14.36 8.37 -6.05
C LYS A 221 13.84 6.94 -6.06
N TYR A 222 12.52 6.76 -6.19
CA TYR A 222 11.89 5.45 -6.33
C TYR A 222 12.47 4.71 -7.54
N LYS A 223 12.47 5.35 -8.72
CA LYS A 223 13.04 4.80 -9.96
C LYS A 223 14.51 4.41 -9.80
N GLU A 224 15.32 5.29 -9.23
CA GLU A 224 16.75 5.03 -8.97
C GLU A 224 16.93 3.77 -8.11
N LEU A 225 16.19 3.66 -7.02
CA LEU A 225 16.31 2.51 -6.10
C LEU A 225 15.86 1.20 -6.76
N ILE A 226 14.75 1.20 -7.50
CA ILE A 226 14.30 0.01 -8.24
C ILE A 226 15.31 -0.41 -9.30
N ALA A 227 15.85 0.54 -10.08
CA ALA A 227 16.86 0.26 -11.09
C ALA A 227 18.14 -0.33 -10.49
N ARG A 228 18.60 0.21 -9.35
CA ARG A 228 19.75 -0.35 -8.63
C ARG A 228 19.52 -1.76 -8.15
N VAL A 229 18.31 -2.07 -7.67
CA VAL A 229 17.97 -3.45 -7.29
C VAL A 229 17.98 -4.35 -8.53
N ALA A 230 17.40 -3.92 -9.66
CA ALA A 230 17.42 -4.69 -10.90
C ALA A 230 18.82 -5.12 -11.37
N LEU A 231 19.85 -4.31 -11.11
CA LEU A 231 21.25 -4.64 -11.43
C LEU A 231 21.85 -5.68 -10.47
N GLU A 232 21.32 -5.78 -9.24
CA GLU A 232 21.84 -6.62 -8.16
C GLU A 232 21.12 -7.97 -8.04
N VAL A 233 19.91 -8.06 -8.59
CA VAL A 233 19.10 -9.27 -8.64
C VAL A 233 18.75 -9.63 -10.07
N ASP A 234 19.33 -10.74 -10.54
CA ASP A 234 19.02 -11.38 -11.82
C ASP A 234 17.75 -12.23 -11.69
N SER A 235 16.65 -11.61 -11.24
CA SER A 235 15.42 -12.32 -10.87
C SER A 235 14.17 -11.67 -11.45
N ASP A 236 13.20 -12.50 -11.84
CA ASP A 236 11.85 -12.06 -12.13
C ASP A 236 11.21 -11.47 -10.87
N TRP A 237 10.82 -10.19 -10.93
CA TRP A 237 10.15 -9.46 -9.86
C TRP A 237 8.90 -10.17 -9.35
N THR A 238 8.26 -10.96 -10.21
CA THR A 238 6.99 -11.61 -9.96
C THR A 238 7.09 -12.95 -9.22
N ASP A 239 8.31 -13.44 -8.95
CA ASP A 239 8.52 -14.67 -8.18
C ASP A 239 8.27 -14.44 -6.67
N PRO A 240 7.20 -15.02 -6.08
CA PRO A 240 6.81 -14.79 -4.68
C PRO A 240 7.87 -15.24 -3.67
#